data_AF-A0A7J2PKD1-F1
#
_entry.id   AF-A0A7J2PKD1-F1
#
_cell.length_a   1.000
_cell.length_b   1.000
_cell.length_c   1.000
_cell.angle_alpha   90.00
_cell.angle_beta   90.00
_cell.angle_gamma   90.00
#
_symmetry.space_group_name_H-M   'P 1'
#
loop_
_entity.id
_entity.type
_entity.pdbx_description
1 polymer ?
#
loop_
_entity_poly.entity_id
_entity_poly.type
_entity_poly.pdbx_seq_one_letter_code
_entity_poly.pdbx_strand_id
1 'polypeptide(L)'
;MIIIPKNVYLTVVAAAVRYANARIPRDDWLEVSGIFIGKNEGKNVRITAACPIMHQELDRNAVIDQYKWSDEDYIALAIIDDEAFSRDPPEFTVGWWHSHPGFKVMMSHIDIRTTLSYQESNPLAISLVLNPQRLIRQVEVANKKGDPDKALKNDPGFKIFSLDDTRSGLEASYHDLEYEIEGYENMGQLVSLTHKFIIDVTNLFPKEKLPETYENIVNDRIKELNSLLLGTEEYLTTISQRGETDRIPEVLENQTNEINKFVEETNKRIGYIKQFMGYLEYKEKETILPQVETTLSKWDGEIADLDKKLKSLSKKF
;
A
#
# COMPACT_ATOMS: atom_id res chain seq x y z
N MET A 1 -8.39 1.74 24.55
CA MET A 1 -8.66 2.29 23.20
C MET A 1 -7.39 2.19 22.37
N ILE A 2 -7.51 1.84 21.09
CA ILE A 2 -6.38 1.70 20.16
C ILE A 2 -6.30 2.91 19.23
N ILE A 3 -5.12 3.52 19.11
CA ILE A 3 -4.93 4.72 18.29
C ILE A 3 -4.09 4.36 17.07
N ILE A 4 -4.65 4.60 15.88
CA ILE A 4 -4.09 4.17 14.60
C ILE A 4 -3.87 5.41 13.72
N PRO A 5 -2.61 5.81 13.48
CA PRO A 5 -2.31 6.85 12.51
C PRO A 5 -2.72 6.47 11.09
N LYS A 6 -3.10 7.46 10.28
CA LYS A 6 -3.49 7.27 8.86
C LYS A 6 -2.50 6.41 8.07
N ASN A 7 -1.20 6.67 8.20
CA ASN A 7 -0.17 5.92 7.46
C ASN A 7 -0.15 4.45 7.87
N VAL A 8 -0.31 4.13 9.16
CA VAL A 8 -0.38 2.75 9.68
C VAL A 8 -1.58 2.02 9.07
N TYR A 9 -2.76 2.66 9.07
CA TYR A 9 -3.95 2.10 8.45
C TYR A 9 -3.76 1.86 6.94
N LEU A 10 -3.22 2.84 6.21
CA LEU A 10 -2.97 2.71 4.78
C LEU A 10 -1.92 1.64 4.45
N THR A 11 -0.91 1.43 5.29
CA THR A 11 0.07 0.34 5.12
C THR A 11 -0.62 -1.03 5.18
N VAL A 12 -1.46 -1.26 6.20
CA VAL A 12 -2.21 -2.52 6.36
C VAL A 12 -3.14 -2.75 5.16
N VAL A 13 -3.85 -1.71 4.73
CA VAL A 13 -4.73 -1.77 3.54
C VAL A 13 -3.93 -2.06 2.28
N ALA A 14 -2.84 -1.34 2.02
CA ALA A 14 -2.04 -1.52 0.80
C ALA A 14 -1.44 -2.91 0.72
N ALA A 15 -0.87 -3.40 1.83
CA ALA A 15 -0.28 -4.73 1.90
C ALA A 15 -1.33 -5.81 1.62
N ALA A 16 -2.52 -5.75 2.24
CA ALA A 16 -3.56 -6.74 1.96
C ALA A 16 -4.12 -6.65 0.52
N VAL A 17 -4.35 -5.43 0.02
CA VAL A 17 -4.91 -5.20 -1.32
C VAL A 17 -3.94 -5.64 -2.41
N ARG A 18 -2.62 -5.48 -2.21
CA ARG A 18 -1.61 -5.95 -3.16
C ARG A 18 -1.75 -7.44 -3.50
N TYR A 19 -2.16 -8.25 -2.52
CA TYR A 19 -2.32 -9.71 -2.67
C TYR A 19 -3.77 -10.17 -2.81
N ALA A 20 -4.76 -9.30 -2.55
CA ALA A 20 -6.18 -9.61 -2.70
C ALA A 20 -6.96 -8.42 -3.24
N ASN A 21 -7.08 -8.32 -4.56
CA ASN A 21 -7.83 -7.28 -5.26
C ASN A 21 -8.53 -7.82 -6.51
N ALA A 22 -9.30 -6.94 -7.18
CA ALA A 22 -10.13 -7.30 -8.33
C ALA A 22 -9.36 -7.74 -9.58
N ARG A 23 -8.04 -7.48 -9.68
CA ARG A 23 -7.20 -7.95 -10.79
C ARG A 23 -6.62 -9.35 -10.56
N ILE A 24 -6.76 -9.89 -9.36
CA ILE A 24 -6.28 -11.21 -8.98
C ILE A 24 -7.51 -12.14 -8.89
N PRO A 25 -7.51 -13.31 -9.56
CA PRO A 25 -8.56 -14.31 -9.39
C PRO A 25 -8.78 -14.59 -7.90
N ARG A 26 -10.04 -14.71 -7.47
CA ARG A 26 -10.37 -14.88 -6.05
C ARG A 26 -9.69 -16.12 -5.42
N ASP A 27 -9.56 -17.20 -6.19
CA ASP A 27 -8.91 -18.44 -5.75
C ASP A 27 -7.38 -18.29 -5.60
N ASP A 28 -6.81 -17.17 -6.08
CA ASP A 28 -5.39 -16.82 -5.97
C ASP A 28 -5.17 -15.66 -4.96
N TRP A 29 -6.19 -15.25 -4.22
CA TRP A 29 -6.02 -14.29 -3.12
C TRP A 29 -5.25 -14.92 -1.97
N LEU A 30 -4.36 -14.14 -1.38
CA LEU A 30 -3.47 -14.60 -0.33
C LEU A 30 -3.65 -13.77 0.94
N GLU A 31 -3.56 -14.44 2.08
CA GLU A 31 -3.44 -13.76 3.37
C GLU A 31 -2.07 -13.08 3.47
N VAL A 32 -2.04 -11.94 4.16
CA VAL A 32 -0.83 -11.14 4.39
C VAL A 32 -0.81 -10.76 5.86
N SER A 33 0.37 -10.70 6.46
CA SER A 33 0.51 -10.34 7.86
C SER A 33 1.74 -9.54 8.17
N GLY A 34 1.73 -8.96 9.36
CA GLY A 34 2.81 -8.18 9.88
C GLY A 34 2.63 -7.85 11.34
N ILE A 35 3.50 -6.98 11.83
CA ILE A 35 3.51 -6.52 13.21
C ILE A 35 3.16 -5.04 13.31
N PHE A 36 2.73 -4.64 14.50
CA PHE A 36 2.60 -3.25 14.89
C PHE A 36 3.69 -2.86 15.87
N ILE A 37 4.38 -1.77 15.55
CA ILE A 37 5.27 -1.09 16.48
C ILE A 37 4.52 0.08 17.11
N GLY A 38 4.76 0.32 18.39
CA GLY A 38 4.17 1.43 19.10
C GLY A 38 4.53 1.42 20.57
N LYS A 39 3.61 1.94 21.38
CA LYS A 39 3.77 2.05 22.83
C LYS A 39 2.43 1.95 23.56
N ASN A 40 2.52 1.51 24.81
CA ASN A 40 1.40 1.52 25.74
C ASN A 40 1.31 2.89 26.44
N GLU A 41 0.15 3.54 26.37
CA GLU A 41 -0.15 4.82 27.03
C GLU A 41 -1.23 4.57 28.10
N GLY A 42 -0.80 4.13 29.28
CA GLY A 42 -1.70 3.68 30.35
C GLY A 42 -2.44 2.40 29.96
N LYS A 43 -3.75 2.51 29.68
CA LYS A 43 -4.58 1.40 29.18
C LYS A 43 -4.83 1.46 27.66
N ASN A 44 -4.25 2.44 26.99
CA ASN A 44 -4.37 2.63 25.55
C ASN A 44 -3.13 2.09 24.86
N VAL A 45 -3.28 1.73 23.60
CA VAL A 45 -2.17 1.34 22.72
C VAL A 45 -2.11 2.35 21.59
N ARG A 46 -0.98 3.03 21.45
CA ARG A 46 -0.72 3.91 20.31
C ARG A 46 0.21 3.18 19.35
N ILE A 47 -0.31 2.90 18.15
CA ILE A 47 0.49 2.32 17.07
C ILE A 47 1.22 3.45 16.36
N THR A 48 2.49 3.25 16.02
CA THR A 48 3.33 4.23 15.32
C THR A 48 3.78 3.73 13.96
N ALA A 49 3.92 2.41 13.79
CA ALA A 49 4.18 1.79 12.49
C ALA A 49 3.46 0.45 12.33
N ALA A 50 3.08 0.14 11.09
CA ALA A 50 2.76 -1.21 10.66
C ALA A 50 3.90 -1.70 9.77
N CYS A 51 4.41 -2.90 10.07
CA CYS A 51 5.47 -3.53 9.29
C CYS A 51 4.90 -4.81 8.67
N PRO A 52 4.58 -4.82 7.35
CA PRO A 52 4.28 -6.05 6.65
C PRO A 52 5.51 -6.97 6.69
N ILE A 53 5.31 -8.23 7.02
CA ILE A 53 6.38 -9.22 7.17
C ILE A 53 6.29 -10.29 6.09
N MET A 54 5.08 -10.77 5.83
CA MET A 54 4.88 -11.91 4.96
C MET A 54 3.51 -11.92 4.30
N HIS A 55 3.46 -12.62 3.17
CA HIS A 55 2.25 -13.10 2.54
C HIS A 55 2.29 -14.62 2.47
N GLN A 56 1.11 -15.24 2.43
CA GLN A 56 0.96 -16.67 2.22
C GLN A 56 1.51 -17.08 0.86
N GLU A 57 2.13 -18.25 0.78
CA GLU A 57 2.49 -18.89 -0.49
C GLU A 57 1.36 -19.81 -0.97
N LEU A 58 1.03 -19.74 -2.25
CA LEU A 58 0.00 -20.59 -2.85
C LEU A 58 0.58 -21.98 -3.13
N ASP A 59 0.20 -22.98 -2.33
CA ASP A 59 0.46 -24.40 -2.66
C ASP A 59 -0.83 -25.09 -3.10
N ARG A 60 -1.02 -25.19 -4.43
CA ARG A 60 -2.20 -25.84 -5.03
C ARG A 60 -2.29 -27.34 -4.72
N ASN A 61 -1.22 -27.96 -4.22
CA ASN A 61 -1.19 -29.38 -3.86
C ASN A 61 -1.36 -29.59 -2.34
N ALA A 62 -1.37 -28.51 -1.54
CA ALA A 62 -1.60 -28.61 -0.12
C ALA A 62 -3.04 -29.07 0.16
N VAL A 63 -3.17 -30.04 1.06
CA VAL A 63 -4.49 -30.49 1.56
C VAL A 63 -5.12 -29.41 2.45
N ILE A 64 -4.29 -28.58 3.07
CA ILE A 64 -4.67 -27.46 3.93
C ILE A 64 -3.69 -26.32 3.66
N ASP A 65 -4.21 -25.14 3.35
CA ASP A 65 -3.43 -23.91 3.25
C ASP A 65 -2.67 -23.64 4.56
N GLN A 66 -1.35 -23.48 4.47
CA GLN A 66 -0.51 -23.25 5.64
C GLN A 66 -0.17 -21.77 5.77
N TYR A 67 -0.90 -21.08 6.65
CA TYR A 67 -0.47 -19.79 7.17
C TYR A 67 0.64 -20.03 8.21
N LYS A 68 1.90 -19.83 7.84
CA LYS A 68 3.05 -20.09 8.71
C LYS A 68 4.24 -19.19 8.38
N TRP A 69 4.72 -18.47 9.40
CA TRP A 69 5.96 -17.69 9.33
C TRP A 69 7.18 -18.60 9.16
N SER A 70 8.04 -18.22 8.21
CA SER A 70 9.38 -18.77 7.96
C SER A 70 10.39 -18.27 8.99
N ASP A 71 11.57 -18.89 9.05
CA ASP A 71 12.65 -18.45 9.95
C ASP A 71 13.07 -17.00 9.64
N GLU A 72 13.08 -16.62 8.35
CA GLU A 72 13.37 -15.25 7.93
C GLU A 72 12.31 -14.23 8.42
N ASP A 73 11.04 -14.64 8.54
CA ASP A 73 9.98 -13.77 9.09
C ASP A 73 10.23 -13.47 10.57
N TYR A 74 10.63 -14.48 11.34
CA TYR A 74 10.97 -14.29 12.75
C TYR A 74 12.24 -13.46 12.93
N ILE A 75 13.23 -13.62 12.03
CA ILE A 75 14.42 -12.74 12.01
C ILE A 75 14.02 -11.30 11.71
N ALA A 76 13.15 -11.08 10.72
CA ALA A 76 12.65 -9.75 10.40
C ALA A 76 11.92 -9.10 11.60
N LEU A 77 11.04 -9.86 12.29
CA LEU A 77 10.41 -9.38 13.53
C LEU A 77 11.45 -8.96 14.56
N ALA A 78 12.45 -9.80 14.83
CA ALA A 78 13.46 -9.52 15.86
C ALA A 78 14.26 -8.25 15.54
N ILE A 79 14.65 -8.04 14.28
CA ILE A 79 15.36 -6.83 13.85
C ILE A 79 14.48 -5.59 14.03
N ILE A 80 13.22 -5.65 13.58
CA ILE A 80 12.30 -4.51 13.66
C ILE A 80 12.02 -4.14 15.13
N ASP A 81 11.86 -5.12 16.00
CA ASP A 81 11.61 -4.90 17.43
C ASP A 81 12.84 -4.26 18.12
N ASP A 82 14.05 -4.72 17.81
CA ASP A 82 15.29 -4.14 18.32
C ASP A 82 15.52 -2.69 17.83
N GLU A 83 15.24 -2.44 16.55
CA GLU A 83 15.26 -1.09 15.97
C GLU A 83 14.23 -0.16 16.63
N ALA A 84 13.03 -0.66 16.91
CA ALA A 84 11.98 0.08 17.60
C ALA A 84 12.39 0.41 19.04
N PHE A 85 13.01 -0.56 19.74
CA PHE A 85 13.48 -0.38 21.11
C PHE A 85 14.61 0.65 21.21
N SER A 86 15.38 0.82 20.14
CA SER A 86 16.47 1.80 20.04
C SER A 86 16.00 3.25 19.78
N ARG A 87 14.70 3.49 19.59
CA ARG A 87 14.13 4.84 19.40
C ARG A 87 14.09 5.64 20.72
N ASP A 88 13.89 6.95 20.60
CA ASP A 88 13.66 7.84 21.75
C ASP A 88 12.31 8.59 21.59
N PRO A 89 11.29 8.29 22.42
CA PRO A 89 11.28 7.24 23.45
C PRO A 89 11.29 5.82 22.84
N PRO A 90 11.72 4.79 23.59
CA PRO A 90 11.67 3.41 23.14
C PRO A 90 10.25 2.97 22.76
N GLU A 91 10.15 2.26 21.64
CA GLU A 91 8.93 1.61 21.16
C GLU A 91 9.16 0.09 21.10
N PHE A 92 8.09 -0.68 20.94
CA PHE A 92 8.18 -2.14 20.86
C PHE A 92 6.98 -2.70 20.10
N THR A 93 6.98 -4.00 19.86
CA THR A 93 5.87 -4.70 19.24
C THR A 93 4.63 -4.70 20.14
N VAL A 94 3.60 -3.95 19.74
CA VAL A 94 2.33 -3.80 20.49
C VAL A 94 1.23 -4.72 19.98
N GLY A 95 1.52 -5.57 19.01
CA GLY A 95 0.56 -6.53 18.46
C GLY A 95 0.91 -6.91 17.03
N TRP A 96 -0.03 -7.60 16.40
CA TRP A 96 0.12 -8.10 15.05
C TRP A 96 -1.16 -7.88 14.24
N TRP A 97 -1.05 -8.03 12.93
CA TRP A 97 -2.19 -7.96 12.04
C TRP A 97 -2.07 -8.96 10.92
N HIS A 98 -3.22 -9.37 10.39
CA HIS A 98 -3.29 -10.16 9.18
C HIS A 98 -4.55 -9.86 8.37
N SER A 99 -4.63 -10.40 7.16
CA SER A 99 -5.76 -10.24 6.26
C SER A 99 -6.56 -11.52 6.10
N HIS A 100 -7.88 -11.38 6.00
CA HIS A 100 -8.86 -12.44 5.72
C HIS A 100 -9.60 -12.12 4.41
N PRO A 101 -8.94 -12.24 3.24
CA PRO A 101 -9.52 -11.85 1.97
C PRO A 101 -10.68 -12.77 1.59
N GLY A 102 -11.90 -12.24 1.67
CA GLY A 102 -13.11 -13.00 1.34
C GLY A 102 -13.64 -13.91 2.46
N PHE A 103 -13.04 -13.85 3.66
CA PHE A 103 -13.54 -14.51 4.86
C PHE A 103 -14.16 -13.51 5.85
N LYS A 104 -14.87 -14.02 6.85
CA LYS A 104 -15.37 -13.17 7.92
C LYS A 104 -14.22 -12.62 8.76
N VAL A 105 -14.36 -11.39 9.25
CA VAL A 105 -13.41 -10.79 10.19
C VAL A 105 -13.67 -11.35 11.59
N MET A 106 -12.85 -12.33 11.98
CA MET A 106 -12.89 -13.07 13.24
C MET A 106 -11.51 -13.70 13.49
N MET A 107 -11.25 -14.19 14.71
CA MET A 107 -10.03 -14.94 15.01
C MET A 107 -10.25 -16.44 14.81
N SER A 108 -9.32 -17.07 14.10
CA SER A 108 -9.14 -18.52 14.00
C SER A 108 -8.41 -19.09 15.22
N HIS A 109 -8.34 -20.41 15.35
CA HIS A 109 -7.53 -21.06 16.40
C HIS A 109 -6.03 -20.74 16.27
N ILE A 110 -5.55 -20.53 15.04
CA ILE A 110 -4.16 -20.11 14.79
C ILE A 110 -3.98 -18.68 15.28
N ASP A 111 -4.95 -17.80 15.03
CA ASP A 111 -4.90 -16.40 15.44
C ASP A 111 -4.93 -16.27 16.96
N ILE A 112 -5.73 -17.09 17.65
CA ILE A 112 -5.75 -17.13 19.12
C ILE A 112 -4.38 -17.54 19.66
N ARG A 113 -3.76 -18.58 19.10
CA ARG A 113 -2.41 -19.01 19.50
C ARG A 113 -1.37 -17.92 19.30
N THR A 114 -1.38 -17.24 18.16
CA THR A 114 -0.44 -16.16 17.85
C THR A 114 -0.67 -14.96 18.77
N THR A 115 -1.93 -14.58 18.99
CA THR A 115 -2.27 -13.47 19.89
C THR A 115 -1.89 -13.78 21.33
N LEU A 116 -2.03 -15.04 21.76
CA LEU A 116 -1.61 -15.51 23.07
C LEU A 116 -0.11 -15.25 23.29
N SER A 117 0.76 -15.59 22.33
CA SER A 117 2.21 -15.36 22.50
C SER A 117 2.58 -13.89 22.65
N TYR A 118 1.86 -12.98 21.99
CA TYR A 118 2.06 -11.54 22.19
C TYR A 118 1.49 -11.07 23.55
N GLN A 119 0.29 -11.53 23.93
CA GLN A 119 -0.38 -11.11 25.15
C GLN A 119 0.26 -11.66 26.44
N GLU A 120 0.97 -12.78 26.36
CA GLU A 120 1.78 -13.30 27.48
C GLU A 120 2.93 -12.34 27.86
N SER A 121 3.53 -11.67 26.87
CA SER A 121 4.62 -10.72 27.08
C SER A 121 4.11 -9.28 27.31
N ASN A 122 3.03 -8.90 26.64
CA ASN A 122 2.39 -7.59 26.74
C ASN A 122 0.87 -7.77 26.88
N PRO A 123 0.28 -7.64 28.09
CA PRO A 123 -1.16 -7.83 28.30
C PRO A 123 -2.07 -6.92 27.47
N LEU A 124 -1.55 -5.81 26.92
CA LEU A 124 -2.29 -4.91 26.03
C LEU A 124 -2.07 -5.21 24.54
N ALA A 125 -1.36 -6.28 24.19
CA ALA A 125 -1.13 -6.64 22.80
C ALA A 125 -2.45 -6.94 22.09
N ILE A 126 -2.51 -6.54 20.81
CA ILE A 126 -3.73 -6.64 19.99
C ILE A 126 -3.51 -7.49 18.75
N SER A 127 -4.62 -7.97 18.19
CA SER A 127 -4.68 -8.61 16.87
C SER A 127 -5.66 -7.86 15.98
N LEU A 128 -5.22 -7.36 14.83
CA LEU A 128 -6.09 -6.74 13.83
C LEU A 128 -6.31 -7.69 12.66
N VAL A 129 -7.57 -7.91 12.28
CA VAL A 129 -7.93 -8.72 11.12
C VAL A 129 -8.61 -7.84 10.08
N LEU A 130 -7.99 -7.67 8.91
CA LEU A 130 -8.51 -6.87 7.79
C LEU A 130 -9.11 -7.76 6.72
N ASN A 131 -10.30 -7.44 6.22
CA ASN A 131 -10.81 -8.00 4.97
C ASN A 131 -10.97 -6.88 3.92
N PRO A 132 -10.15 -6.86 2.84
CA PRO A 132 -10.29 -5.87 1.77
C PRO A 132 -11.69 -5.85 1.13
N GLN A 133 -12.36 -7.01 1.03
CA GLN A 133 -13.73 -7.08 0.49
C GLN A 133 -14.74 -6.42 1.42
N ARG A 134 -14.56 -6.55 2.74
CA ARG A 134 -15.42 -5.86 3.73
C ARG A 134 -15.33 -4.35 3.55
N LEU A 135 -14.13 -3.82 3.35
CA LEU A 135 -13.89 -2.40 3.09
C LEU A 135 -14.50 -1.94 1.76
N ILE A 136 -14.28 -2.67 0.67
CA ILE A 136 -14.73 -2.26 -0.67
C ILE A 136 -16.25 -2.35 -0.77
N ARG A 137 -16.84 -3.47 -0.35
CA ARG A 137 -18.27 -3.75 -0.50
C ARG A 137 -19.12 -3.21 0.66
N GLN A 138 -18.49 -2.81 1.77
CA GLN A 138 -19.17 -2.38 2.98
C GLN A 138 -20.16 -3.45 3.47
N VAL A 139 -19.70 -4.70 3.55
CA VAL A 139 -20.48 -5.84 4.04
C VAL A 139 -19.64 -6.77 4.91
N GLU A 140 -20.26 -7.37 5.92
CA GLU A 140 -19.71 -8.52 6.63
C GLU A 140 -20.22 -9.80 5.95
N VAL A 141 -19.28 -10.67 5.57
CA VAL A 141 -19.59 -11.97 4.95
C VAL A 141 -20.36 -12.84 5.95
N ALA A 142 -21.42 -13.49 5.47
CA ALA A 142 -22.21 -14.36 6.30
C ALA A 142 -21.42 -15.61 6.79
N ASN A 143 -21.78 -16.14 7.96
CA ASN A 143 -21.14 -17.32 8.53
C ASN A 143 -21.40 -18.60 7.72
N LYS A 144 -22.58 -18.70 7.11
CA LYS A 144 -23.01 -19.89 6.37
C LYS A 144 -23.28 -19.51 4.92
N LYS A 145 -22.84 -20.38 4.02
CA LYS A 145 -23.12 -20.25 2.59
C LYS A 145 -24.64 -20.25 2.35
N GLY A 146 -25.15 -19.17 1.78
CA GLY A 146 -26.59 -18.99 1.49
C GLY A 146 -27.29 -17.97 2.40
N ASP A 147 -26.70 -17.61 3.54
CA ASP A 147 -27.20 -16.51 4.36
C ASP A 147 -26.82 -15.15 3.71
N PRO A 148 -27.64 -14.11 3.87
CA PRO A 148 -27.33 -12.80 3.31
C PRO A 148 -26.15 -12.14 4.03
N ASP A 149 -25.28 -11.49 3.26
CA ASP A 149 -24.25 -10.61 3.79
C ASP A 149 -24.89 -9.49 4.62
N LYS A 150 -24.26 -9.10 5.74
CA LYS A 150 -24.73 -8.00 6.57
C LYS A 150 -24.17 -6.68 6.04
N ALA A 151 -25.04 -5.75 5.67
CA ALA A 151 -24.63 -4.40 5.27
C ALA A 151 -23.93 -3.65 6.42
N LEU A 152 -22.85 -2.97 6.07
CA LEU A 152 -22.08 -2.10 6.95
C LEU A 152 -22.12 -0.66 6.42
N LYS A 153 -21.75 0.29 7.27
CA LYS A 153 -21.69 1.71 6.88
C LYS A 153 -20.42 2.32 7.44
N ASN A 154 -19.63 2.91 6.55
CA ASN A 154 -18.38 3.60 6.87
C ASN A 154 -17.39 2.71 7.66
N ASP A 155 -17.36 1.42 7.33
CA ASP A 155 -16.50 0.43 7.97
C ASP A 155 -15.09 0.46 7.36
N PRO A 156 -14.02 0.49 8.17
CA PRO A 156 -12.65 0.60 7.68
C PRO A 156 -12.08 -0.72 7.16
N GLY A 157 -12.86 -1.82 7.19
CA GLY A 157 -12.48 -3.12 6.66
C GLY A 157 -11.95 -4.10 7.68
N PHE A 158 -11.77 -3.70 8.94
CA PHE A 158 -11.13 -4.53 9.96
C PHE A 158 -11.88 -4.50 11.29
N LYS A 159 -11.47 -5.41 12.17
CA LYS A 159 -11.72 -5.38 13.61
C LYS A 159 -10.41 -5.63 14.35
N ILE A 160 -10.37 -5.21 15.60
CA ILE A 160 -9.25 -5.43 16.50
C ILE A 160 -9.74 -6.27 17.66
N PHE A 161 -8.95 -7.24 18.06
CA PHE A 161 -9.30 -8.21 19.09
C PHE A 161 -8.23 -8.27 20.18
N SER A 162 -8.68 -8.69 21.36
CA SER A 162 -7.83 -9.13 22.46
C SER A 162 -8.44 -10.35 23.13
N LEU A 163 -7.59 -11.22 23.66
CA LEU A 163 -7.99 -12.40 24.43
C LEU A 163 -8.44 -11.99 25.84
N ASP A 164 -9.52 -12.61 26.31
CA ASP A 164 -10.11 -12.35 27.63
C ASP A 164 -9.24 -12.89 28.77
N ASP A 165 -8.70 -14.10 28.59
CA ASP A 165 -7.85 -14.78 29.57
C ASP A 165 -6.78 -15.64 28.89
N THR A 166 -5.52 -15.22 28.98
CA THR A 166 -4.39 -15.96 28.41
C THR A 166 -4.18 -17.33 29.07
N ARG A 167 -4.65 -17.52 30.32
CA ARG A 167 -4.52 -18.80 31.03
C ARG A 167 -5.40 -19.91 30.44
N SER A 168 -6.41 -19.53 29.66
CA SER A 168 -7.25 -20.48 28.92
C SER A 168 -6.57 -21.06 27.69
N GLY A 169 -5.36 -20.58 27.35
CA GLY A 169 -4.57 -21.12 26.24
C GLY A 169 -5.31 -20.99 24.91
N LEU A 170 -5.41 -22.09 24.16
CA LEU A 170 -6.07 -22.13 22.84
C LEU A 170 -7.59 -22.01 22.90
N GLU A 171 -8.19 -22.20 24.08
CA GLU A 171 -9.64 -22.06 24.31
C GLU A 171 -10.00 -20.65 24.80
N ALA A 172 -9.04 -19.71 24.79
CA ALA A 172 -9.28 -18.34 25.19
C ALA A 172 -10.37 -17.70 24.31
N SER A 173 -11.38 -17.14 24.98
CA SER A 173 -12.35 -16.26 24.34
C SER A 173 -11.71 -14.91 24.00
N TYR A 174 -12.31 -14.18 23.07
CA TYR A 174 -11.82 -12.87 22.63
C TYR A 174 -12.98 -11.91 22.43
N HIS A 175 -12.68 -10.61 22.50
CA HIS A 175 -13.63 -9.53 22.28
C HIS A 175 -13.07 -8.47 21.33
N ASP A 176 -13.97 -7.69 20.73
CA ASP A 176 -13.63 -6.56 19.88
C ASP A 176 -13.14 -5.38 20.74
N LEU A 177 -12.09 -4.70 20.29
CA LEU A 177 -11.56 -3.49 20.91
C LEU A 177 -11.99 -2.22 20.18
N GLU A 178 -12.26 -1.16 20.95
CA GLU A 178 -12.50 0.17 20.41
C GLU A 178 -11.22 0.83 19.91
N TYR A 179 -11.33 1.56 18.79
CA TYR A 179 -10.22 2.22 18.13
C TYR A 179 -10.60 3.59 17.57
N GLU A 180 -9.56 4.40 17.33
CA GLU A 180 -9.61 5.66 16.60
C GLU A 180 -8.60 5.64 15.46
N ILE A 181 -9.00 6.07 14.27
CA ILE A 181 -8.09 6.26 13.13
C ILE A 181 -7.87 7.76 12.94
N GLU A 182 -6.65 8.22 13.24
CA GLU A 182 -6.27 9.63 13.13
C GLU A 182 -6.07 10.03 11.66
N GLY A 183 -6.19 11.34 11.37
CA GLY A 183 -5.92 11.90 10.03
C GLY A 183 -7.11 11.89 9.06
N TYR A 184 -8.32 11.68 9.58
CA TYR A 184 -9.59 11.80 8.86
C TYR A 184 -10.59 12.61 9.68
N GLU A 185 -11.44 13.38 8.99
CA GLU A 185 -12.49 14.18 9.63
C GLU A 185 -13.62 13.30 10.19
N ASN A 186 -13.92 12.19 9.51
CA ASN A 186 -14.92 11.21 9.91
C ASN A 186 -14.75 9.90 9.13
N MET A 187 -15.44 8.85 9.58
CA MET A 187 -15.39 7.52 8.96
C MET A 187 -15.89 7.48 7.51
N GLY A 188 -16.81 8.37 7.11
CA GLY A 188 -17.27 8.46 5.72
C GLY A 188 -16.17 9.00 4.79
N GLN A 189 -15.46 10.04 5.24
CA GLN A 189 -14.29 10.56 4.53
C GLN A 189 -13.19 9.50 4.47
N LEU A 190 -12.95 8.77 5.57
CA LEU A 190 -12.00 7.66 5.62
C LEU A 190 -12.30 6.64 4.51
N VAL A 191 -13.50 6.07 4.48
CA VAL A 191 -13.85 5.04 3.50
C VAL A 191 -13.75 5.59 2.07
N SER A 192 -14.23 6.81 1.81
CA SER A 192 -14.17 7.41 0.47
C SER A 192 -12.73 7.61 -0.03
N LEU A 193 -11.84 8.12 0.82
CA LEU A 193 -10.43 8.32 0.47
C LEU A 193 -9.71 6.99 0.33
N THR A 194 -10.00 6.01 1.18
CA THR A 194 -9.39 4.69 1.10
C THR A 194 -9.83 3.93 -0.15
N HIS A 195 -11.08 4.09 -0.61
CA HIS A 195 -11.50 3.51 -1.89
C HIS A 195 -10.69 4.05 -3.07
N LYS A 196 -10.38 5.35 -3.09
CA LYS A 196 -9.49 5.94 -4.12
C LYS A 196 -8.08 5.36 -4.01
N PHE A 197 -7.55 5.28 -2.79
CA PHE A 197 -6.25 4.69 -2.53
C PHE A 197 -6.17 3.21 -2.96
N ILE A 198 -7.21 2.41 -2.74
CA ILE A 198 -7.29 1.01 -3.21
C ILE A 198 -7.18 0.91 -4.73
N ILE A 199 -7.80 1.84 -5.46
CA ILE A 199 -7.69 1.90 -6.93
C ILE A 199 -6.23 2.17 -7.32
N ASP A 200 -5.57 3.12 -6.66
CA ASP A 200 -4.16 3.43 -6.92
C ASP A 200 -3.26 2.22 -6.62
N VAL A 201 -3.43 1.56 -5.47
CA VAL A 201 -2.70 0.33 -5.09
C VAL A 201 -2.94 -0.78 -6.12
N THR A 202 -4.20 -1.02 -6.50
CA THR A 202 -4.55 -2.07 -7.48
C THR A 202 -3.89 -1.84 -8.85
N ASN A 203 -3.71 -0.58 -9.23
CA ASN A 203 -3.17 -0.21 -10.54
C ASN A 203 -1.65 -0.07 -10.56
N LEU A 204 -1.04 0.32 -9.44
CA LEU A 204 0.36 0.73 -9.36
C LEU A 204 1.18 0.00 -8.30
N PHE A 205 0.63 -0.99 -7.58
CA PHE A 205 1.38 -1.81 -6.63
C PHE A 205 1.17 -3.30 -6.93
N PRO A 206 1.83 -3.84 -7.97
CA PRO A 206 1.60 -5.22 -8.38
C PRO A 206 2.14 -6.20 -7.33
N LYS A 207 1.50 -7.37 -7.24
CA LYS A 207 1.93 -8.46 -6.35
C LYS A 207 3.37 -8.90 -6.65
N GLU A 208 3.69 -9.05 -7.93
CA GLU A 208 4.94 -9.64 -8.42
C GLU A 208 5.63 -8.70 -9.42
N LYS A 209 6.93 -8.92 -9.65
CA LYS A 209 7.74 -8.22 -10.67
C LYS A 209 7.68 -6.68 -10.56
N LEU A 210 7.76 -6.16 -9.33
CA LEU A 210 7.72 -4.72 -9.07
C LEU A 210 8.78 -3.92 -9.84
N PRO A 211 10.09 -4.26 -9.77
CA PRO A 211 11.11 -3.50 -10.49
C PRO A 211 10.86 -3.44 -12.00
N GLU A 212 10.59 -4.60 -12.61
CA GLU A 212 10.30 -4.71 -14.06
C GLU A 212 9.06 -3.91 -14.45
N THR A 213 7.99 -3.99 -13.65
CA THR A 213 6.75 -3.26 -13.93
C THR A 213 6.97 -1.74 -13.90
N TYR A 214 7.71 -1.24 -12.91
CA TYR A 214 8.00 0.19 -12.83
C TYR A 214 9.00 0.65 -13.87
N GLU A 215 9.96 -0.19 -14.24
CA GLU A 215 10.88 0.10 -15.34
C GLU A 215 10.11 0.26 -16.65
N ASN A 216 9.18 -0.64 -16.95
CA ASN A 216 8.32 -0.52 -18.13
C ASN A 216 7.48 0.77 -18.08
N ILE A 217 6.84 1.06 -16.95
CA ILE A 217 6.05 2.29 -16.78
C ILE A 217 6.93 3.53 -17.03
N VAL A 218 8.11 3.62 -16.42
CA VAL A 218 8.98 4.79 -16.58
C VAL A 218 9.50 4.90 -18.00
N ASN A 219 9.98 3.80 -18.60
CA ASN A 219 10.49 3.80 -19.97
C ASN A 219 9.41 4.20 -20.98
N ASP A 220 8.18 3.73 -20.81
CA ASP A 220 7.05 4.12 -21.67
C ASP A 220 6.75 5.62 -21.57
N ARG A 221 6.79 6.18 -20.34
CA ARG A 221 6.58 7.62 -20.14
C ARG A 221 7.71 8.48 -20.69
N ILE A 222 8.96 8.02 -20.57
CA ILE A 222 10.11 8.68 -21.21
C ILE A 222 9.95 8.67 -22.73
N LYS A 223 9.56 7.53 -23.31
CA LYS A 223 9.32 7.40 -24.75
C LYS A 223 8.23 8.34 -25.24
N GLU A 224 7.12 8.44 -24.49
CA GLU A 224 6.01 9.32 -24.80
C GLU A 224 6.41 10.80 -24.69
N LEU A 225 7.16 11.19 -23.66
CA LEU A 225 7.72 12.55 -23.54
C LEU A 225 8.60 12.92 -24.75
N ASN A 226 9.50 12.02 -25.13
CA ASN A 226 10.38 12.22 -26.29
C ASN A 226 9.57 12.32 -27.59
N SER A 227 8.49 11.55 -27.74
CA SER A 227 7.57 11.65 -28.88
C SER A 227 6.85 13.00 -28.93
N LEU A 228 6.41 13.54 -27.79
CA LEU A 228 5.77 14.85 -27.73
C LEU A 228 6.74 15.97 -28.14
N LEU A 229 7.98 15.91 -27.66
CA LEU A 229 9.04 16.86 -28.01
C LEU A 229 9.37 16.82 -29.51
N LEU A 230 9.54 15.61 -30.07
CA LEU A 230 9.82 15.44 -31.49
C LEU A 230 8.64 15.92 -32.36
N GLY A 231 7.41 15.53 -32.00
CA GLY A 231 6.22 15.96 -32.73
C GLY A 231 6.02 17.48 -32.70
N THR A 232 6.35 18.13 -31.57
CA THR A 232 6.36 19.59 -31.46
C THR A 232 7.35 20.20 -32.46
N GLU A 233 8.57 19.70 -32.53
CA GLU A 233 9.60 20.19 -33.44
C GLU A 233 9.23 20.01 -34.92
N GLU A 234 8.69 18.84 -35.30
CA GLU A 234 8.23 18.55 -36.65
C GLU A 234 7.06 19.46 -37.07
N TYR A 235 6.13 19.72 -36.15
CA TYR A 235 5.00 20.59 -36.40
C TYR A 235 5.44 22.04 -36.62
N LEU A 236 6.31 22.56 -35.77
CA LEU A 236 6.89 23.90 -35.92
C LEU A 236 7.69 24.05 -37.22
N THR A 237 8.45 23.02 -37.59
CA THR A 237 9.18 22.97 -38.87
C THR A 237 8.22 23.09 -40.04
N THR A 238 7.10 22.37 -40.01
CA THR A 238 6.09 22.40 -41.06
C THR A 238 5.45 23.79 -41.18
N ILE A 239 5.11 24.43 -40.06
CA ILE A 239 4.55 25.80 -40.02
C ILE A 239 5.54 26.80 -40.62
N SER A 240 6.81 26.71 -40.21
CA SER A 240 7.90 27.57 -40.72
C SER A 240 8.08 27.41 -42.24
N GLN A 241 8.08 26.17 -42.75
CA GLN A 241 8.20 25.88 -44.18
C GLN A 241 7.01 26.39 -45.02
N ARG A 242 5.82 26.44 -44.43
CA ARG A 242 4.61 26.99 -45.09
C ARG A 242 4.55 28.52 -45.05
N GLY A 243 5.48 29.19 -44.37
CA GLY A 243 5.47 30.64 -44.18
C GLY A 243 4.40 31.12 -43.21
N GLU A 244 3.84 30.23 -42.38
CA GLU A 244 2.79 30.55 -41.41
C GLU A 244 3.39 30.97 -40.05
N THR A 245 4.49 31.73 -40.06
CA THR A 245 5.33 32.00 -38.87
C THR A 245 4.58 32.73 -37.75
N ASP A 246 3.54 33.49 -38.08
CA ASP A 246 2.72 34.20 -37.09
C ASP A 246 2.02 33.26 -36.10
N ARG A 247 1.86 31.97 -36.46
CA ARG A 247 1.25 30.93 -35.61
C ARG A 247 2.23 30.27 -34.64
N ILE A 248 3.54 30.44 -34.85
CA ILE A 248 4.59 29.76 -34.07
C ILE A 248 4.49 30.03 -32.57
N PRO A 249 4.31 31.29 -32.10
CA PRO A 249 4.23 31.58 -30.66
C PRO A 249 3.07 30.85 -29.97
N GLU A 250 1.88 30.89 -30.57
CA GLU A 250 0.68 30.23 -30.03
C GLU A 250 0.86 28.71 -30.00
N VAL A 251 1.43 28.13 -31.06
CA VAL A 251 1.68 26.67 -31.12
C VAL A 251 2.72 26.25 -30.08
N LEU A 252 3.81 26.99 -29.93
CA LEU A 252 4.83 26.74 -28.91
C LEU A 252 4.23 26.77 -27.50
N GLU A 253 3.40 27.77 -27.20
CA GLU A 253 2.73 27.90 -25.90
C GLU A 253 1.81 26.70 -25.64
N ASN A 254 0.96 26.35 -26.60
CA ASN A 254 0.04 25.22 -26.48
C ASN A 254 0.78 23.88 -26.29
N GLN A 255 1.79 23.60 -27.11
CA GLN A 255 2.58 22.37 -26.99
C GLN A 255 3.38 22.30 -25.69
N THR A 256 3.92 23.44 -25.24
CA THR A 256 4.61 23.53 -23.94
C THR A 256 3.64 23.20 -22.78
N ASN A 257 2.43 23.73 -22.82
CA ASN A 257 1.41 23.45 -21.80
C ASN A 257 1.00 21.97 -21.80
N GLU A 258 0.84 21.35 -22.98
CA GLU A 258 0.54 19.92 -23.09
C GLU A 258 1.66 19.05 -22.50
N ILE A 259 2.92 19.35 -22.81
CA ILE A 259 4.10 18.67 -22.28
C ILE A 259 4.20 18.84 -20.76
N ASN A 260 3.99 20.05 -20.24
CA ASN A 260 4.04 20.29 -18.79
C ASN A 260 2.95 19.51 -18.05
N LYS A 261 1.72 19.50 -18.58
CA LYS A 261 0.62 18.70 -18.03
C LYS A 261 0.94 17.21 -18.01
N PHE A 262 1.54 16.71 -19.09
CA PHE A 262 2.00 15.33 -19.19
C PHE A 262 3.04 14.98 -18.11
N VAL A 263 4.00 15.89 -17.88
CA VAL A 263 5.05 15.72 -16.86
C VAL A 263 4.46 15.76 -15.45
N GLU A 264 3.54 16.68 -15.17
CA GLU A 264 2.84 16.77 -13.88
C GLU A 264 2.07 15.48 -13.57
N GLU A 265 1.34 14.94 -14.55
CA GLU A 265 0.63 13.67 -14.40
C GLU A 265 1.60 12.50 -14.12
N THR A 266 2.71 12.46 -14.84
CA THR A 266 3.75 11.43 -14.65
C THR A 266 4.40 11.54 -13.27
N ASN A 267 4.73 12.75 -12.83
CA ASN A 267 5.29 13.03 -11.50
C ASN A 267 4.34 12.59 -10.39
N LYS A 268 3.04 12.83 -10.56
CA LYS A 268 2.02 12.35 -9.61
C LYS A 268 2.02 10.83 -9.52
N ARG A 269 2.06 10.14 -10.67
CA ARG A 269 2.13 8.67 -10.73
C ARG A 269 3.39 8.12 -10.06
N ILE A 270 4.55 8.73 -10.32
CA ILE A 270 5.81 8.39 -9.67
C ILE A 270 5.75 8.66 -8.16
N GLY A 271 5.07 9.73 -7.73
CA GLY A 271 4.80 10.00 -6.32
C GLY A 271 4.07 8.85 -5.62
N TYR A 272 3.06 8.26 -6.26
CA TYR A 272 2.39 7.06 -5.73
C TYR A 272 3.33 5.86 -5.66
N ILE A 273 4.15 5.62 -6.68
CA ILE A 273 5.14 4.53 -6.67
C ILE A 273 6.10 4.70 -5.47
N LYS A 274 6.63 5.91 -5.27
CA LYS A 274 7.50 6.24 -4.12
C LYS A 274 6.78 6.00 -2.79
N GLN A 275 5.51 6.37 -2.68
CA GLN A 275 4.71 6.11 -1.48
C GLN A 275 4.55 4.60 -1.22
N PHE A 276 4.29 3.81 -2.26
CA PHE A 276 4.01 2.37 -2.12
C PHE A 276 5.23 1.55 -1.71
N MET A 277 6.42 2.06 -1.97
CA MET A 277 7.66 1.47 -1.46
C MET A 277 7.71 1.43 0.07
N GLY A 278 7.00 2.35 0.75
CA GLY A 278 6.83 2.31 2.19
C GLY A 278 5.95 1.14 2.70
N TYR A 279 5.21 0.48 1.82
CA TYR A 279 4.27 -0.61 2.13
C TYR A 279 4.77 -2.00 1.73
N LEU A 280 6.01 -2.10 1.25
CA LEU A 280 6.67 -3.38 0.99
C LEU A 280 6.80 -4.19 2.28
N GLU A 281 6.82 -5.51 2.12
CA GLU A 281 7.25 -6.39 3.19
C GLU A 281 8.69 -6.07 3.58
N TYR A 282 9.00 -6.23 4.87
CA TYR A 282 10.30 -5.85 5.40
C TYR A 282 11.45 -6.47 4.59
N LYS A 283 11.33 -7.76 4.27
CA LYS A 283 12.34 -8.55 3.54
C LYS A 283 12.49 -8.15 2.08
N GLU A 284 11.46 -7.58 1.47
CA GLU A 284 11.51 -7.13 0.07
C GLU A 284 12.34 -5.84 -0.09
N LYS A 285 12.44 -5.03 0.96
CA LYS A 285 12.96 -3.66 0.87
C LYS A 285 14.41 -3.61 0.39
N GLU A 286 15.27 -4.47 0.93
CA GLU A 286 16.70 -4.48 0.59
C GLU A 286 16.93 -4.75 -0.90
N THR A 287 16.10 -5.62 -1.50
CA THR A 287 16.26 -6.00 -2.91
C THR A 287 15.50 -5.08 -3.86
N ILE A 288 14.26 -4.69 -3.52
CA ILE A 288 13.37 -3.95 -4.43
C ILE A 288 13.69 -2.45 -4.43
N LEU A 289 13.93 -1.83 -3.26
CA LEU A 289 14.08 -0.37 -3.16
C LEU A 289 15.18 0.17 -4.08
N PRO A 290 16.42 -0.37 -4.08
CA PRO A 290 17.50 0.20 -4.90
C PRO A 290 17.20 0.13 -6.40
N GLN A 291 16.52 -0.93 -6.85
CA GLN A 291 16.15 -1.11 -8.26
C GLN A 291 15.06 -0.12 -8.68
N VAL A 292 14.07 0.10 -7.82
CA VAL A 292 13.01 1.07 -8.06
C VAL A 292 13.56 2.49 -8.01
N GLU A 293 14.41 2.84 -7.04
CA GLU A 293 15.06 4.16 -6.97
C GLU A 293 15.88 4.45 -8.22
N THR A 294 16.68 3.47 -8.67
CA THR A 294 17.44 3.57 -9.93
C THR A 294 16.50 3.84 -11.10
N THR A 295 15.39 3.10 -11.19
CA THR A 295 14.38 3.27 -12.23
C THR A 295 13.77 4.66 -12.23
N LEU A 296 13.35 5.16 -11.06
CA LEU A 296 12.73 6.47 -10.92
C LEU A 296 13.71 7.61 -11.23
N SER A 297 15.00 7.43 -10.91
CA SER A 297 16.04 8.41 -11.23
C SER A 297 16.22 8.66 -12.74
N LYS A 298 15.89 7.67 -13.59
CA LYS A 298 15.89 7.84 -15.05
C LYS A 298 14.90 8.92 -15.48
N TRP A 299 13.70 8.91 -14.91
CA TRP A 299 12.70 9.95 -15.19
C TRP A 299 13.16 11.32 -14.69
N ASP A 300 13.65 11.39 -13.45
CA ASP A 300 14.15 12.62 -12.86
C ASP A 300 15.28 13.24 -13.72
N GLY A 301 16.15 12.40 -14.30
CA GLY A 301 17.17 12.82 -15.26
C GLY A 301 16.62 13.38 -16.58
N GLU A 302 15.60 12.75 -17.16
CA GLU A 302 14.98 13.21 -18.42
C GLU A 302 14.30 14.57 -18.29
N ILE A 303 13.64 14.83 -17.16
CA ILE A 303 12.93 16.09 -16.94
C ILE A 303 13.85 17.23 -16.48
N ALA A 304 15.04 16.92 -15.93
CA ALA A 304 15.98 17.94 -15.46
C ALA A 304 16.41 18.93 -16.55
N ASP A 305 16.47 18.47 -17.80
CA ASP A 305 16.83 19.30 -18.95
C ASP A 305 15.63 19.74 -19.81
N LEU A 306 14.39 19.42 -19.40
CA LEU A 306 13.19 19.70 -20.20
C LEU A 306 13.03 21.19 -20.51
N ASP A 307 13.17 22.06 -19.50
CA ASP A 307 13.10 23.52 -19.68
C ASP A 307 14.13 24.02 -20.69
N LYS A 308 15.33 23.42 -20.73
CA LYS A 308 16.36 23.78 -21.69
C LYS A 308 15.98 23.33 -23.09
N LYS A 309 15.44 22.11 -23.24
CA LYS A 309 14.94 21.56 -24.52
C LYS A 309 13.82 22.46 -25.09
N LEU A 310 12.85 22.83 -24.27
CA LEU A 310 11.74 23.73 -24.66
C LEU A 310 12.23 25.14 -25.04
N LYS A 311 13.14 25.73 -24.25
CA LYS A 311 13.77 27.02 -24.58
C LYS A 311 14.59 26.95 -25.88
N SER A 312 15.22 25.82 -26.16
CA SER A 312 15.95 25.61 -27.42
C SER A 312 15.01 25.58 -28.62
N LEU A 313 13.85 24.91 -28.50
CA LEU A 313 12.82 24.92 -29.53
C LEU A 313 12.31 26.34 -29.79
N SER A 314 12.00 27.09 -28.73
CA SER A 314 11.56 28.49 -28.84
C SER A 314 12.61 29.44 -29.44
N LYS A 315 13.90 29.12 -29.37
CA LYS A 315 14.95 29.91 -30.02
C LYS A 315 15.18 29.52 -31.47
N LYS A 316 14.82 28.30 -31.85
CA LYS A 316 15.06 27.73 -33.17
C LYS A 316 14.03 28.21 -34.20
N PHE A 317 12.79 28.43 -33.77
CA PHE A 317 11.65 28.85 -34.59
C PHE A 317 11.20 30.26 -34.22
#